data_AF-A0A671FFL9-F1
#
_entry.id   AF-A0A671FFL9-F1
#
_cell.length_a   1.000
_cell.length_b   1.000
_cell.length_c   1.000
_cell.angle_alpha   90.00
_cell.angle_beta   90.00
_cell.angle_gamma   90.00
#
_symmetry.space_group_name_H-M   'P 1'
#
loop_
_entity.id
_entity.type
_entity.pdbx_description
1 polymer ?
#
loop_
_entity_poly.entity_id
_entity_poly.type
_entity_poly.pdbx_seq_one_letter_code
_entity_poly.pdbx_strand_id
1 'polypeptide(L)'
;VSALTKLICAQQCSGRCRGKSPSDCCHNQCAAGCTGPRESDCLVCRRFRDEATCKDTCPPLMLYNPTTYQMDVNSEGKYSFGATCVKKCPRNYVVTDHGSCVRACSSDSYEVEEDGVRKCKKCEGPCRKVCNGIGIGEFKDTLSINATNIKHFKNCTAISGDLHILPVAFKGDSFTHTPPLDPKELDILKTVKEITGFLLIQAWPENRTDLHAFENLEIIRGRTKQHGQFSLAVVGLHITSLGLRSLKEISDGDVIISGNQKLCYADTINWKKLFGTSSQKTKIVGNKNTNDCKAMGHVCHPLCSSEGCWGPDPKDCVSCRNVSRDKECVEKCNILEGEPREFMENSECIQCHPECLPQTMNVTCTGHGPDNCVKCAHYIDGPHCVKTCPAGIMGENNTLVWKFSDANHVCHLCHPNCTYGCSGPGLEDCIENERTIPSIAIGIVGGLFLVVVVALGVGLFLRR
;
A
#
# COMPACT_ATOMS: atom_id res chain seq x y z
N VAL A 1 -7.18 -40.67 24.60
CA VAL A 1 -7.36 -39.64 25.65
C VAL A 1 -6.03 -38.93 25.81
N SER A 2 -5.81 -37.81 25.12
CA SER A 2 -4.58 -37.03 25.25
C SER A 2 -4.65 -36.23 26.54
N ALA A 3 -4.08 -36.77 27.61
CA ALA A 3 -3.84 -35.99 28.82
C ALA A 3 -2.81 -34.91 28.47
N LEU A 4 -3.26 -33.68 28.27
CA LEU A 4 -2.38 -32.51 28.28
C LEU A 4 -1.91 -32.36 29.73
N THR A 5 -0.87 -33.08 30.12
CA THR A 5 -0.26 -32.95 31.44
C THR A 5 0.35 -31.57 31.54
N LYS A 6 -0.35 -30.64 32.21
CA LYS A 6 0.23 -29.38 32.68
C LYS A 6 1.23 -29.74 33.79
N LEU A 7 2.38 -30.25 33.39
CA LEU A 7 3.50 -30.51 34.28
C LEU A 7 3.87 -29.19 34.96
N ILE A 8 4.01 -29.20 36.28
CA ILE A 8 4.45 -28.03 37.03
C ILE A 8 5.95 -27.89 36.79
N CYS A 9 6.33 -26.95 35.93
CA CYS A 9 7.73 -26.64 35.65
C CYS A 9 8.36 -25.83 36.78
N ALA A 10 9.70 -25.88 36.87
CA ALA A 10 10.46 -24.97 37.71
C ALA A 10 10.23 -23.51 37.27
N GLN A 11 10.30 -22.56 38.22
CA GLN A 11 10.09 -21.13 37.94
C GLN A 11 11.10 -20.55 36.93
N GLN A 12 12.29 -21.17 36.81
CA GLN A 12 13.34 -20.76 35.89
C GLN A 12 13.04 -21.13 34.43
N CYS A 13 12.09 -22.03 34.17
CA CYS A 13 11.77 -22.44 32.82
C CYS A 13 11.03 -21.33 32.07
N SER A 14 11.51 -20.99 30.87
CA SER A 14 10.86 -20.00 29.99
C SER A 14 9.57 -20.50 29.31
N GLY A 15 9.20 -21.77 29.48
CA GLY A 15 8.08 -22.37 28.80
C GLY A 15 7.73 -23.79 29.28
N ARG A 16 8.04 -24.79 28.45
CA ARG A 16 7.76 -26.21 28.74
C ARG A 16 8.90 -26.88 29.50
N CYS A 17 8.60 -28.04 30.06
CA CYS A 17 9.58 -28.87 30.78
C CYS A 17 9.21 -30.35 30.64
N ARG A 18 10.20 -31.22 30.87
CA ARG A 18 10.06 -32.68 30.96
C ARG A 18 9.89 -33.18 32.40
N GLY A 19 10.09 -32.30 33.39
CA GLY A 19 10.11 -32.61 34.82
C GLY A 19 10.09 -31.33 35.68
N LYS A 20 10.14 -31.50 37.00
CA LYS A 20 10.02 -30.39 37.97
C LYS A 20 11.36 -29.70 38.26
N SER A 21 12.49 -30.27 37.86
CA SER A 21 13.82 -29.70 38.09
C SER A 21 14.10 -28.56 37.10
N PRO A 22 14.89 -27.53 37.48
CA PRO A 22 15.41 -26.56 36.50
C PRO A 22 16.19 -27.19 35.35
N SER A 23 16.82 -28.36 35.56
CA SER A 23 17.51 -29.12 34.49
C SER A 23 16.57 -29.75 33.47
N ASP A 24 15.28 -29.82 33.78
CA ASP A 24 14.24 -30.39 32.92
C ASP A 24 13.56 -29.34 32.03
N CYS A 25 14.04 -28.10 32.01
CA CYS A 25 13.48 -27.07 31.15
C CYS A 25 13.75 -27.40 29.67
N CYS A 26 12.71 -27.23 28.85
CA CYS A 26 12.83 -27.34 27.41
C CYS A 26 13.35 -26.04 26.79
N HIS A 27 13.86 -26.13 25.56
CA HIS A 27 14.17 -24.96 24.76
C HIS A 27 12.95 -24.04 24.59
N ASN A 28 13.17 -22.72 24.50
CA ASN A 28 12.10 -21.72 24.41
C ASN A 28 11.24 -21.86 23.12
N GLN A 29 11.81 -22.49 22.08
CA GLN A 29 11.16 -22.80 20.81
C GLN A 29 10.35 -24.12 20.83
N CYS A 30 10.25 -24.83 21.96
CA CYS A 30 9.42 -26.03 22.07
C CYS A 30 7.96 -25.68 22.45
N ALA A 31 6.97 -26.25 21.73
CA ALA A 31 5.55 -25.95 21.95
C ALA A 31 4.86 -26.89 22.96
N ALA A 32 5.02 -28.20 22.77
CA ALA A 32 4.31 -29.23 23.51
C ALA A 32 5.14 -29.83 24.66
N GLY A 33 6.44 -30.01 24.44
CA GLY A 33 7.39 -30.64 25.34
C GLY A 33 8.69 -30.93 24.60
N CYS A 34 9.64 -31.60 25.26
CA CYS A 34 10.94 -31.91 24.69
C CYS A 34 11.46 -33.26 25.20
N THR A 35 12.35 -33.87 24.43
CA THR A 35 13.16 -35.02 24.85
C THR A 35 14.48 -34.60 25.48
N GLY A 36 14.88 -33.33 25.33
CA GLY A 36 16.12 -32.76 25.83
C GLY A 36 16.10 -31.22 25.81
N PRO A 37 17.17 -30.55 26.26
CA PRO A 37 17.18 -29.09 26.42
C PRO A 37 17.44 -28.33 25.11
N ARG A 38 17.85 -29.00 24.02
CA ARG A 38 18.24 -28.32 22.77
C ARG A 38 17.03 -28.03 21.89
N GLU A 39 17.20 -27.09 20.96
CA GLU A 39 16.19 -26.75 19.95
C GLU A 39 15.87 -27.88 18.97
N SER A 40 16.76 -28.88 18.84
CA SER A 40 16.56 -30.11 18.08
C SER A 40 15.73 -31.16 18.82
N ASP A 41 15.56 -31.00 20.13
CA ASP A 41 14.96 -32.01 21.00
C ASP A 41 13.48 -31.71 21.28
N CYS A 42 12.91 -30.71 20.62
CA CYS A 42 11.51 -30.36 20.77
C CYS A 42 10.61 -31.43 20.16
N LEU A 43 9.53 -31.80 20.85
CA LEU A 43 8.51 -32.69 20.29
C LEU A 43 7.79 -32.04 19.10
N VAL A 44 7.52 -30.73 19.22
CA VAL A 44 6.92 -29.89 18.17
C VAL A 44 7.47 -28.47 18.33
N CYS A 45 7.82 -27.84 17.20
CA CYS A 45 8.29 -26.46 17.18
C CYS A 45 7.16 -25.46 17.48
N ARG A 46 7.48 -24.43 18.25
CA ARG A 46 6.55 -23.33 18.61
C ARG A 46 6.27 -22.41 17.44
N ARG A 47 7.27 -22.16 16.60
CA ARG A 47 7.19 -21.28 15.43
C ARG A 47 7.47 -22.06 14.16
N PHE A 48 8.74 -22.16 13.76
CA PHE A 48 9.13 -22.82 12.53
C PHE A 48 10.04 -24.02 12.79
N ARG A 49 9.86 -25.05 11.98
CA ARG A 49 10.79 -26.17 11.88
C ARG A 49 11.70 -25.95 10.67
N ASP A 50 12.98 -25.78 10.94
CA ASP A 50 14.04 -25.76 9.94
C ASP A 50 14.79 -27.08 10.03
N GLU A 51 14.46 -28.00 9.11
CA GLU A 51 14.95 -29.38 9.11
C GLU A 51 14.70 -30.09 10.45
N ALA A 52 15.75 -30.33 11.24
CA ALA A 52 15.68 -31.00 12.54
C ALA A 52 15.64 -30.02 13.74
N THR A 53 15.67 -28.71 13.50
CA THR A 53 15.76 -27.69 14.55
C THR A 53 14.52 -26.79 14.58
N CYS A 54 14.15 -26.32 15.78
CA CYS A 54 13.06 -25.36 15.95
C CYS A 54 13.60 -23.93 16.06
N LYS A 55 13.20 -23.07 15.12
CA LYS A 55 13.64 -21.67 15.02
C LYS A 55 12.46 -20.70 15.18
N ASP A 56 12.75 -19.51 15.68
CA ASP A 56 11.76 -18.45 15.85
C ASP A 56 11.32 -17.84 14.51
N THR A 57 12.26 -17.73 13.57
CA THR A 57 12.08 -17.28 12.20
C THR A 57 12.87 -18.18 11.24
N CYS A 58 12.42 -18.28 9.99
CA CYS A 58 13.20 -18.95 8.95
C CYS A 58 14.44 -18.11 8.59
N PRO A 59 15.53 -18.74 8.11
CA PRO A 59 16.69 -18.02 7.57
C PRO A 59 16.25 -16.93 6.57
N PRO A 60 16.56 -15.65 6.82
CA PRO A 60 16.06 -14.55 6.01
C PRO A 60 16.59 -14.63 4.58
N LEU A 61 15.82 -14.15 3.61
CA LEU A 61 16.19 -14.19 2.19
C LEU A 61 17.26 -13.16 1.84
N MET A 62 17.38 -12.11 2.65
CA MET A 62 18.36 -11.04 2.48
C MET A 62 19.15 -10.87 3.78
N LEU A 63 20.44 -10.61 3.68
CA LEU A 63 21.35 -10.32 4.79
C LEU A 63 21.86 -8.89 4.67
N TYR A 64 22.03 -8.23 5.80
CA TYR A 64 22.67 -6.94 5.83
C TYR A 64 24.19 -7.09 5.71
N ASN A 65 24.79 -6.47 4.71
CA ASN A 65 26.23 -6.44 4.52
C ASN A 65 26.81 -5.18 5.18
N PRO A 66 27.59 -5.31 6.27
CA PRO A 66 28.10 -4.17 7.01
C PRO A 66 29.19 -3.38 6.25
N THR A 67 29.75 -3.93 5.18
CA THR A 67 30.78 -3.27 4.36
C THR A 67 30.14 -2.35 3.31
N THR A 68 29.08 -2.82 2.66
CA THR A 68 28.38 -2.07 1.59
C THR A 68 27.17 -1.30 2.10
N TYR A 69 26.70 -1.58 3.32
CA TYR A 69 25.50 -1.04 3.93
C TYR A 69 24.21 -1.44 3.19
N GLN A 70 24.28 -2.46 2.35
CA GLN A 70 23.16 -2.95 1.53
C GLN A 70 22.62 -4.29 2.02
N MET A 71 21.43 -4.65 1.51
CA MET A 71 20.83 -5.95 1.70
C MET A 71 21.24 -6.87 0.56
N ASP A 72 22.05 -7.89 0.84
CA ASP A 72 22.53 -8.89 -0.12
C ASP A 72 21.68 -10.17 -0.04
N VAL A 73 21.61 -10.92 -1.15
CA VAL A 73 20.84 -12.17 -1.19
C VAL A 73 21.51 -13.24 -0.30
N ASN A 74 20.74 -13.84 0.60
CA ASN A 74 21.21 -14.94 1.44
C ASN A 74 21.17 -16.27 0.66
N SER A 75 22.33 -16.90 0.45
CA SER A 75 22.40 -18.23 -0.18
C SER A 75 21.72 -19.33 0.65
N GLU A 76 21.66 -19.17 1.97
CA GLU A 76 20.97 -20.08 2.90
C GLU A 76 19.56 -19.61 3.27
N GLY A 77 19.05 -18.58 2.59
CA GLY A 77 17.70 -18.08 2.77
C GLY A 77 16.64 -19.15 2.52
N LYS A 78 15.63 -19.23 3.39
CA LYS A 78 14.53 -20.18 3.25
C LYS A 78 13.19 -19.46 3.38
N TYR A 79 12.24 -19.89 2.55
CA TYR A 79 10.86 -19.44 2.63
C TYR A 79 10.13 -20.12 3.77
N SER A 80 9.17 -19.41 4.37
CA SER A 80 8.25 -20.01 5.32
C SER A 80 7.07 -20.68 4.60
N PHE A 81 6.83 -21.96 4.87
CA PHE A 81 5.69 -22.72 4.38
C PHE A 81 4.93 -23.31 5.57
N GLY A 82 3.84 -22.64 5.97
CA GLY A 82 3.15 -22.95 7.21
C GLY A 82 4.08 -22.78 8.41
N ALA A 83 4.34 -23.86 9.15
CA ALA A 83 5.27 -23.89 10.28
C ALA A 83 6.62 -24.55 9.93
N THR A 84 7.03 -24.55 8.65
CA THR A 84 8.29 -25.17 8.18
C THR A 84 9.09 -24.21 7.29
N CYS A 85 10.41 -24.33 7.29
CA CYS A 85 11.30 -23.56 6.41
C CYS A 85 11.73 -24.40 5.20
N VAL A 86 11.61 -23.84 3.99
CA VAL A 86 11.88 -24.56 2.73
C VAL A 86 12.75 -23.72 1.79
N LYS A 87 13.69 -24.34 1.06
CA LYS A 87 14.54 -23.63 0.07
C LYS A 87 13.76 -23.15 -1.15
N LYS A 88 12.68 -23.85 -1.52
CA LYS A 88 11.80 -23.49 -2.65
C LYS A 88 10.36 -23.70 -2.26
N CYS A 89 9.47 -22.78 -2.64
CA CYS A 89 8.04 -22.99 -2.49
C CYS A 89 7.55 -24.13 -3.39
N PRO A 90 6.52 -24.89 -2.97
CA PRO A 90 5.92 -25.91 -3.82
C PRO A 90 5.35 -25.32 -5.12
N ARG A 91 5.27 -26.13 -6.19
CA ARG A 91 4.92 -25.68 -7.55
C ARG A 91 3.60 -24.92 -7.72
N ASN A 92 2.66 -25.01 -6.78
CA ASN A 92 1.36 -24.33 -6.83
C ASN A 92 1.22 -23.21 -5.77
N TYR A 93 2.34 -22.71 -5.26
CA TYR A 93 2.40 -21.61 -4.32
C TYR A 93 3.09 -20.39 -4.94
N VAL A 94 2.82 -19.23 -4.35
CA VAL A 94 3.40 -17.93 -4.67
C VAL A 94 4.11 -17.36 -3.45
N VAL A 95 5.14 -16.56 -3.68
CA VAL A 95 6.00 -15.97 -2.65
C VAL A 95 5.51 -14.57 -2.30
N THR A 96 5.33 -14.27 -1.02
CA THR A 96 5.06 -12.90 -0.55
C THR A 96 6.34 -12.09 -0.40
N ASP A 97 6.23 -10.75 -0.30
CA ASP A 97 7.37 -9.86 -0.02
C ASP A 97 8.12 -10.22 1.27
N HIS A 98 7.44 -10.85 2.23
CA HIS A 98 8.03 -11.30 3.50
C HIS A 98 8.67 -12.70 3.44
N GLY A 99 8.74 -13.32 2.26
CA GLY A 99 9.36 -14.63 2.07
C GLY A 99 8.49 -15.81 2.53
N SER A 100 7.16 -15.70 2.40
CA SER A 100 6.23 -16.79 2.76
C SER A 100 5.59 -17.41 1.51
N CYS A 101 5.41 -18.74 1.53
CA CYS A 101 4.71 -19.48 0.49
C CYS A 101 3.20 -19.48 0.78
N VAL A 102 2.41 -18.78 -0.03
CA VAL A 102 0.94 -18.73 0.06
C VAL A 102 0.29 -19.30 -1.20
N ARG A 103 -0.98 -19.68 -1.13
CA ARG A 103 -1.70 -20.27 -2.27
C ARG A 103 -2.15 -19.23 -3.29
N ALA A 104 -2.39 -18.01 -2.84
CA ALA A 104 -2.82 -16.89 -3.65
C ALA A 104 -2.35 -15.60 -2.94
N CYS A 105 -2.12 -14.55 -3.73
CA CYS A 105 -1.83 -13.23 -3.21
C CYS A 105 -3.02 -12.64 -2.44
N SER A 106 -2.74 -11.69 -1.56
CA SER A 106 -3.78 -10.91 -0.89
C SER A 106 -4.54 -10.03 -1.89
N SER A 107 -5.71 -9.54 -1.50
CA SER A 107 -6.60 -8.77 -2.40
C SER A 107 -6.01 -7.46 -2.93
N ASP A 108 -4.96 -6.96 -2.29
CA ASP A 108 -4.19 -5.75 -2.63
C ASP A 108 -2.90 -6.06 -3.42
N SER A 109 -2.69 -7.32 -3.82
CA SER A 109 -1.53 -7.77 -4.58
C SER A 109 -1.94 -8.64 -5.78
N TYR A 110 -1.07 -8.69 -6.78
CA TYR A 110 -1.24 -9.55 -7.96
C TYR A 110 -0.02 -10.47 -8.13
N GLU A 111 -0.25 -11.60 -8.78
CA GLU A 111 0.79 -12.58 -9.07
C GLU A 111 1.61 -12.12 -10.28
N VAL A 112 2.93 -12.10 -10.11
CA VAL A 112 3.90 -11.85 -11.17
C VAL A 112 4.91 -12.98 -11.22
N GLU A 113 5.39 -13.32 -12.41
CA GLU A 113 6.49 -14.26 -12.56
C GLU A 113 7.78 -13.47 -12.82
N GLU A 114 8.73 -13.57 -11.89
CA GLU A 114 10.06 -12.96 -12.01
C GLU A 114 11.11 -14.04 -11.75
N ASP A 115 12.08 -14.15 -12.67
CA ASP A 115 13.17 -15.14 -12.58
C ASP A 115 12.68 -16.59 -12.39
N GLY A 116 11.51 -16.91 -12.96
CA GLY A 116 10.87 -18.23 -12.83
C GLY A 116 10.26 -18.50 -11.45
N VAL A 117 10.14 -17.49 -10.59
CA VAL A 117 9.48 -17.54 -9.28
C VAL A 117 8.23 -16.66 -9.30
N ARG A 118 7.10 -17.24 -8.90
CA ARG A 118 5.83 -16.51 -8.81
C ARG A 118 5.78 -15.76 -7.49
N LYS A 119 5.72 -14.44 -7.57
CA LYS A 119 5.74 -13.51 -6.44
C LYS A 119 4.45 -12.69 -6.39
N CYS A 120 4.09 -12.24 -5.21
CA CYS A 120 3.01 -11.27 -5.02
C CYS A 120 3.59 -9.87 -5.00
N LYS A 121 3.18 -9.03 -5.95
CA LYS A 121 3.48 -7.59 -5.93
C LYS A 121 2.24 -6.79 -5.59
N LYS A 122 2.39 -5.74 -4.77
CA LYS A 122 1.30 -4.81 -4.48
C LYS A 122 0.83 -4.10 -5.74
N CYS A 123 -0.48 -3.92 -5.85
CA CYS A 123 -1.09 -3.18 -6.96
C CYS A 123 -0.89 -1.67 -6.80
N GLU A 124 -0.70 -0.96 -7.90
CA GLU A 124 -0.73 0.50 -7.94
C GLU A 124 -2.19 0.99 -7.95
N GLY A 125 -2.70 1.25 -6.74
CA GLY A 125 -4.13 1.51 -6.51
C GLY A 125 -4.95 0.21 -6.49
N PRO A 126 -6.24 0.25 -6.87
CA PRO A 126 -7.08 -0.95 -6.89
C PRO A 126 -6.52 -2.03 -7.83
N CYS A 127 -6.42 -3.27 -7.35
CA CYS A 127 -5.96 -4.39 -8.17
C CYS A 127 -6.83 -4.66 -9.38
N ARG A 128 -6.19 -5.14 -10.46
CA ARG A 128 -6.89 -5.40 -11.72
C ARG A 128 -8.00 -6.42 -11.52
N LYS A 129 -9.24 -5.97 -11.68
CA LYS A 129 -10.44 -6.83 -11.70
C LYS A 129 -11.20 -6.57 -12.99
N VAL A 130 -11.32 -7.60 -13.81
CA VAL A 130 -12.10 -7.55 -15.06
C VAL A 130 -13.53 -7.95 -14.75
N CYS A 131 -14.49 -7.14 -15.18
CA CYS A 131 -15.92 -7.37 -15.00
C CYS A 131 -16.65 -7.30 -16.35
N ASN A 132 -17.76 -8.01 -16.48
CA ASN A 132 -18.54 -7.97 -17.71
C ASN A 132 -19.24 -6.60 -17.87
N GLY A 133 -19.29 -6.09 -19.10
CA GLY A 133 -20.09 -4.93 -19.46
C GLY A 133 -21.56 -5.30 -19.70
N ILE A 134 -22.39 -4.28 -19.84
CA ILE A 134 -23.80 -4.40 -20.22
C ILE A 134 -23.92 -5.11 -21.58
N GLY A 135 -24.88 -6.02 -21.72
CA GLY A 135 -25.07 -6.83 -22.93
C GLY A 135 -24.18 -8.09 -23.02
N ILE A 136 -23.33 -8.37 -22.02
CA ILE A 136 -22.44 -9.53 -21.99
C ILE A 136 -22.62 -10.35 -20.71
N GLY A 137 -22.58 -11.68 -20.84
CA GLY A 137 -22.58 -12.60 -19.70
C GLY A 137 -23.82 -12.46 -18.83
N GLU A 138 -23.62 -12.16 -17.55
CA GLU A 138 -24.70 -11.93 -16.57
C GLU A 138 -25.56 -10.70 -16.87
N PHE A 139 -25.10 -9.79 -17.73
CA PHE A 139 -25.83 -8.56 -18.13
C PHE A 139 -26.39 -8.63 -19.54
N LYS A 140 -26.50 -9.82 -20.16
CA LYS A 140 -26.93 -9.99 -21.56
C LYS A 140 -28.27 -9.32 -21.88
N ASP A 141 -29.27 -9.49 -21.01
CA ASP A 141 -30.62 -8.94 -21.20
C ASP A 141 -30.84 -7.63 -20.41
N THR A 142 -29.75 -7.02 -19.94
CA THR A 142 -29.78 -5.76 -19.19
C THR A 142 -29.61 -4.58 -20.14
N LEU A 143 -30.49 -3.59 -20.05
CA LEU A 143 -30.44 -2.39 -20.89
C LEU A 143 -29.43 -1.34 -20.41
N SER A 144 -29.30 -1.18 -19.09
CA SER A 144 -28.51 -0.11 -18.44
C SER A 144 -27.94 -0.57 -17.11
N ILE A 145 -26.86 0.06 -16.67
CA ILE A 145 -26.48 0.05 -15.25
C ILE A 145 -27.68 0.57 -14.46
N ASN A 146 -28.08 -0.14 -13.41
CA ASN A 146 -29.27 0.14 -12.59
C ASN A 146 -29.05 -0.29 -11.13
N ALA A 147 -30.03 -0.01 -10.25
CA ALA A 147 -29.94 -0.28 -8.81
C ALA A 147 -29.67 -1.76 -8.47
N THR A 148 -30.12 -2.70 -9.30
CA THR A 148 -29.98 -4.14 -9.05
C THR A 148 -28.60 -4.64 -9.44
N ASN A 149 -28.02 -4.14 -10.53
CA ASN A 149 -26.75 -4.64 -11.07
C ASN A 149 -25.51 -3.85 -10.61
N ILE A 150 -25.63 -2.58 -10.21
CA ILE A 150 -24.47 -1.69 -9.99
C ILE A 150 -23.46 -2.23 -8.97
N LYS A 151 -23.94 -2.99 -7.97
CA LYS A 151 -23.09 -3.61 -6.93
C LYS A 151 -22.11 -4.65 -7.47
N HIS A 152 -22.39 -5.25 -8.63
CA HIS A 152 -21.47 -6.19 -9.29
C HIS A 152 -20.22 -5.49 -9.83
N PHE A 153 -20.32 -4.18 -10.11
CA PHE A 153 -19.20 -3.35 -10.57
C PHE A 153 -18.23 -2.94 -9.44
N LYS A 154 -18.47 -3.38 -8.21
CA LYS A 154 -17.60 -3.05 -7.06
C LYS A 154 -16.17 -3.55 -7.28
N ASN A 155 -15.21 -2.65 -7.12
CA ASN A 155 -13.77 -2.86 -7.32
C ASN A 155 -13.38 -3.25 -8.74
N CYS A 156 -14.25 -3.09 -9.74
CA CYS A 156 -13.91 -3.37 -11.13
C CYS A 156 -12.99 -2.28 -11.66
N THR A 157 -11.87 -2.68 -12.26
CA THR A 157 -10.90 -1.74 -12.85
C THR A 157 -10.93 -1.78 -14.36
N ALA A 158 -11.37 -2.89 -14.96
CA ALA A 158 -11.52 -3.05 -16.39
C ALA A 158 -12.89 -3.65 -16.70
N ILE A 159 -13.60 -3.04 -17.65
CA ILE A 159 -14.89 -3.53 -18.13
C ILE A 159 -14.69 -4.23 -19.47
N SER A 160 -15.00 -5.52 -19.50
CA SER A 160 -15.07 -6.31 -20.72
C SER A 160 -16.45 -6.17 -21.35
N GLY A 161 -16.60 -5.19 -22.23
CA GLY A 161 -17.86 -4.86 -22.90
C GLY A 161 -18.19 -3.38 -22.80
N ASP A 162 -19.49 -3.10 -22.88
CA ASP A 162 -20.04 -1.76 -22.95
C ASP A 162 -20.58 -1.28 -21.60
N LEU A 163 -20.65 0.04 -21.39
CA LEU A 163 -21.37 0.64 -20.27
C LEU A 163 -22.48 1.54 -20.81
N HIS A 164 -23.71 1.28 -20.39
CA HIS A 164 -24.89 2.08 -20.74
C HIS A 164 -25.48 2.72 -19.48
N ILE A 165 -25.68 4.03 -19.50
CA ILE A 165 -26.35 4.78 -18.44
C ILE A 165 -27.52 5.54 -19.08
N LEU A 166 -28.72 4.98 -18.91
CA LEU A 166 -29.93 5.41 -19.59
C LEU A 166 -30.94 6.02 -18.59
N PRO A 167 -31.92 6.84 -19.06
CA PRO A 167 -32.92 7.44 -18.17
C PRO A 167 -33.70 6.46 -17.30
N VAL A 168 -33.92 5.24 -17.81
CA VAL A 168 -34.63 4.17 -17.08
C VAL A 168 -33.93 3.78 -15.77
N ALA A 169 -32.59 3.92 -15.70
CA ALA A 169 -31.83 3.61 -14.48
C ALA A 169 -32.26 4.50 -13.29
N PHE A 170 -32.49 5.79 -13.54
CA PHE A 170 -32.84 6.76 -12.50
C PHE A 170 -34.35 6.85 -12.27
N LYS A 171 -35.17 6.50 -13.26
CA LYS A 171 -36.64 6.44 -13.10
C LYS A 171 -37.11 5.14 -12.44
N GLY A 172 -36.30 4.09 -12.50
CA GLY A 172 -36.73 2.73 -12.20
C GLY A 172 -37.50 2.12 -13.38
N ASP A 173 -37.65 0.80 -13.34
CA ASP A 173 -38.38 0.02 -14.33
C ASP A 173 -39.35 -0.94 -13.63
N SER A 174 -40.65 -0.67 -13.77
CA SER A 174 -41.69 -1.52 -13.21
C SER A 174 -41.78 -2.89 -13.87
N PHE A 175 -41.39 -3.03 -15.15
CA PHE A 175 -41.47 -4.32 -15.86
C PHE A 175 -40.43 -5.30 -15.33
N THR A 176 -39.20 -4.84 -15.14
CA THR A 176 -38.10 -5.64 -14.56
C THR A 176 -38.04 -5.54 -13.02
N HIS A 177 -39.05 -4.94 -12.38
CA HIS A 177 -39.12 -4.72 -10.93
C HIS A 177 -37.84 -4.08 -10.35
N THR A 178 -37.24 -3.17 -11.11
CA THR A 178 -35.97 -2.53 -10.76
C THR A 178 -36.23 -1.14 -10.17
N PRO A 179 -35.79 -0.87 -8.92
CA PRO A 179 -36.00 0.44 -8.31
C PRO A 179 -35.11 1.52 -8.95
N PRO A 180 -35.43 2.81 -8.73
CA PRO A 180 -34.56 3.93 -9.08
C PRO A 180 -33.14 3.78 -8.51
N LEU A 181 -32.13 4.02 -9.34
CA LEU A 181 -30.73 4.05 -8.92
C LEU A 181 -30.44 5.26 -8.03
N ASP A 182 -29.82 5.03 -6.86
CA ASP A 182 -29.29 6.11 -6.03
C ASP A 182 -28.08 6.75 -6.73
N PRO A 183 -28.08 8.06 -7.04
CA PRO A 183 -26.95 8.77 -7.62
C PRO A 183 -25.60 8.56 -6.92
N LYS A 184 -25.59 8.26 -5.61
CA LYS A 184 -24.35 7.99 -4.86
C LYS A 184 -23.72 6.65 -5.24
N GLU A 185 -24.52 5.66 -5.66
CA GLU A 185 -23.97 4.36 -6.05
C GLU A 185 -23.13 4.43 -7.33
N LEU A 186 -23.24 5.52 -8.12
CA LEU A 186 -22.34 5.75 -9.27
C LEU A 186 -20.87 5.89 -8.85
N ASP A 187 -20.57 6.28 -7.60
CA ASP A 187 -19.21 6.33 -7.08
C ASP A 187 -18.51 4.95 -7.12
N ILE A 188 -19.26 3.85 -7.21
CA ILE A 188 -18.71 2.50 -7.42
C ILE A 188 -17.85 2.42 -8.69
N LEU A 189 -18.19 3.19 -9.73
CA LEU A 189 -17.49 3.16 -11.00
C LEU A 189 -16.16 3.93 -10.98
N LYS A 190 -15.84 4.66 -9.90
CA LYS A 190 -14.57 5.39 -9.77
C LYS A 190 -13.33 4.50 -9.88
N THR A 191 -13.45 3.20 -9.62
CA THR A 191 -12.32 2.28 -9.78
C THR A 191 -12.03 1.90 -11.23
N VAL A 192 -12.96 2.18 -12.16
CA VAL A 192 -12.86 1.80 -13.57
C VAL A 192 -11.79 2.67 -14.25
N LYS A 193 -10.76 2.00 -14.78
CA LYS A 193 -9.66 2.59 -15.56
C LYS A 193 -9.76 2.26 -17.05
N GLU A 194 -10.43 1.17 -17.41
CA GLU A 194 -10.46 0.69 -18.80
C GLU A 194 -11.87 0.19 -19.18
N ILE A 195 -12.34 0.55 -20.37
CA ILE A 195 -13.55 0.01 -20.99
C ILE A 195 -13.15 -0.58 -22.36
N THR A 196 -13.40 -1.86 -22.59
CA THR A 196 -13.01 -2.50 -23.87
C THR A 196 -14.00 -2.22 -25.01
N GLY A 197 -15.27 -1.97 -24.68
CA GLY A 197 -16.31 -1.60 -25.62
C GLY A 197 -16.50 -0.09 -25.72
N PHE A 198 -17.75 0.37 -25.63
CA PHE A 198 -18.11 1.79 -25.63
C PHE A 198 -18.74 2.28 -24.31
N LEU A 199 -18.70 3.58 -24.09
CA LEU A 199 -19.37 4.27 -23.00
C LEU A 199 -20.51 5.15 -23.54
N LEU A 200 -21.74 4.84 -23.16
CA LEU A 200 -22.95 5.57 -23.53
C LEU A 200 -23.63 6.15 -22.29
N ILE A 201 -23.76 7.47 -22.25
CA ILE A 201 -24.42 8.21 -21.17
C ILE A 201 -25.50 9.09 -21.78
N GLN A 202 -26.76 8.70 -21.54
CA GLN A 202 -27.97 9.44 -21.96
C GLN A 202 -28.77 10.00 -20.78
N ALA A 203 -28.36 9.65 -19.55
CA ALA A 203 -28.89 10.26 -18.35
C ALA A 203 -27.80 10.36 -17.29
N TRP A 204 -27.89 11.41 -16.48
CA TRP A 204 -26.99 11.66 -15.36
C TRP A 204 -27.75 12.42 -14.27
N PRO A 205 -27.39 12.28 -12.99
CA PRO A 205 -28.05 13.03 -11.91
C PRO A 205 -27.91 14.54 -12.11
N GLU A 206 -29.02 15.28 -12.04
CA GLU A 206 -29.06 16.72 -12.31
C GLU A 206 -28.28 17.56 -11.29
N ASN A 207 -28.07 17.03 -10.08
CA ASN A 207 -27.30 17.67 -9.02
C ASN A 207 -25.77 17.48 -9.18
N ARG A 208 -25.32 16.77 -10.22
CA ARG A 208 -23.89 16.55 -10.51
C ARG A 208 -23.49 17.39 -11.72
N THR A 209 -22.36 18.07 -11.58
CA THR A 209 -21.84 19.03 -12.57
C THR A 209 -20.90 18.38 -13.60
N ASP A 210 -20.43 17.16 -13.34
CA ASP A 210 -19.47 16.43 -14.16
C ASP A 210 -19.75 14.91 -14.17
N LEU A 211 -18.96 14.16 -14.94
CA LEU A 211 -18.97 12.69 -14.97
C LEU A 211 -18.03 12.09 -13.91
N HIS A 212 -18.09 12.59 -12.66
CA HIS A 212 -17.19 12.21 -11.55
C HIS A 212 -16.92 10.70 -11.38
N ALA A 213 -17.89 9.84 -11.72
CA ALA A 213 -17.76 8.40 -11.62
C ALA A 213 -16.66 7.82 -12.54
N PHE A 214 -16.30 8.54 -13.60
CA PHE A 214 -15.30 8.13 -14.59
C PHE A 214 -14.03 8.98 -14.54
N GLU A 215 -13.75 9.63 -13.40
CA GLU A 215 -12.56 10.47 -13.23
C GLU A 215 -11.23 9.72 -13.39
N ASN A 216 -11.23 8.40 -13.13
CA ASN A 216 -10.07 7.51 -13.27
C ASN A 216 -10.08 6.70 -14.57
N LEU A 217 -11.04 6.93 -15.48
CA LEU A 217 -11.09 6.23 -16.76
C LEU A 217 -9.93 6.68 -17.65
N GLU A 218 -9.03 5.76 -17.98
CA GLU A 218 -7.81 6.02 -18.77
C GLU A 218 -7.98 5.68 -20.25
N ILE A 219 -8.68 4.57 -20.56
CA ILE A 219 -8.75 4.02 -21.91
C ILE A 219 -10.18 3.56 -22.25
N ILE A 220 -10.66 3.96 -23.43
CA ILE A 220 -11.83 3.38 -24.09
C ILE A 220 -11.37 2.71 -25.38
N ARG A 221 -11.48 1.39 -25.50
CA ARG A 221 -10.93 0.69 -26.68
C ARG A 221 -11.85 0.73 -27.90
N GLY A 222 -13.16 0.83 -27.73
CA GLY A 222 -14.11 0.86 -28.85
C GLY A 222 -14.16 -0.41 -29.69
N ARG A 223 -13.91 -1.60 -29.10
CA ARG A 223 -14.02 -2.89 -29.83
C ARG A 223 -15.45 -3.14 -30.32
N THR A 224 -16.41 -2.74 -29.51
CA THR A 224 -17.83 -2.55 -29.82
C THR A 224 -18.15 -1.06 -29.82
N LYS A 225 -19.17 -0.65 -30.57
CA LYS A 225 -19.52 0.77 -30.79
C LYS A 225 -21.04 0.95 -30.82
N GLN A 226 -21.54 2.04 -30.26
CA GLN A 226 -22.95 2.38 -30.33
C GLN A 226 -23.35 2.67 -31.77
N HIS A 227 -24.39 1.96 -32.25
CA HIS A 227 -24.80 1.91 -33.66
C HIS A 227 -23.63 1.62 -34.63
N GLY A 228 -22.60 0.89 -34.17
CA GLY A 228 -21.41 0.57 -34.97
C GLY A 228 -20.46 1.74 -35.20
N GLN A 229 -20.72 2.93 -34.63
CA GLN A 229 -19.95 4.15 -34.92
C GLN A 229 -19.28 4.76 -33.69
N PHE A 230 -20.01 4.96 -32.58
CA PHE A 230 -19.50 5.76 -31.45
C PHE A 230 -18.95 4.92 -30.31
N SER A 231 -17.71 5.19 -29.87
CA SER A 231 -17.12 4.56 -28.67
C SER A 231 -17.31 5.39 -27.40
N LEU A 232 -17.56 6.69 -27.54
CA LEU A 232 -17.97 7.57 -26.46
C LEU A 232 -19.18 8.40 -26.89
N ALA A 233 -20.26 8.32 -26.11
CA ALA A 233 -21.49 9.06 -26.35
C ALA A 233 -21.99 9.73 -25.07
N VAL A 234 -22.02 11.07 -25.04
CA VAL A 234 -22.49 11.89 -23.93
C VAL A 234 -23.60 12.81 -24.43
N VAL A 235 -24.85 12.45 -24.16
CA VAL A 235 -26.01 13.04 -24.86
C VAL A 235 -27.07 13.52 -23.88
N GLY A 236 -27.50 14.78 -24.02
CA GLY A 236 -28.67 15.32 -23.34
C GLY A 236 -28.54 15.50 -21.83
N LEU A 237 -27.33 15.74 -21.32
CA LEU A 237 -27.05 15.85 -19.90
C LEU A 237 -27.06 17.32 -19.41
N HIS A 238 -27.22 17.50 -18.09
CA HIS A 238 -27.19 18.80 -17.41
C HIS A 238 -25.83 19.18 -16.82
N ILE A 239 -24.76 18.49 -17.22
CA ILE A 239 -23.39 18.72 -16.75
C ILE A 239 -22.81 20.03 -17.30
N THR A 240 -21.86 20.61 -16.56
CA THR A 240 -21.11 21.83 -16.92
C THR A 240 -19.72 21.53 -17.47
N SER A 241 -19.14 20.39 -17.09
CA SER A 241 -17.83 19.90 -17.53
C SER A 241 -17.87 18.38 -17.71
N LEU A 242 -16.92 17.80 -18.45
CA LEU A 242 -16.87 16.34 -18.64
C LEU A 242 -16.25 15.64 -17.44
N GLY A 243 -15.15 16.17 -16.88
CA GLY A 243 -14.46 15.57 -15.72
C GLY A 243 -13.73 14.25 -16.00
N LEU A 244 -13.50 13.89 -17.27
CA LEU A 244 -12.76 12.67 -17.67
C LEU A 244 -11.24 12.86 -17.60
N ARG A 245 -10.74 13.36 -16.46
CA ARG A 245 -9.36 13.87 -16.30
C ARG A 245 -8.25 12.85 -16.55
N SER A 246 -8.53 11.55 -16.34
CA SER A 246 -7.54 10.49 -16.56
C SER A 246 -7.55 9.94 -17.99
N LEU A 247 -8.48 10.37 -18.86
CA LEU A 247 -8.66 9.79 -20.19
C LEU A 247 -7.48 10.15 -21.08
N LYS A 248 -6.74 9.13 -21.51
CA LYS A 248 -5.51 9.24 -22.32
C LYS A 248 -5.70 8.69 -23.73
N GLU A 249 -6.61 7.73 -23.90
CA GLU A 249 -6.76 7.03 -25.18
C GLU A 249 -8.22 6.63 -25.47
N ILE A 250 -8.63 6.84 -26.72
CA ILE A 250 -9.81 6.24 -27.34
C ILE A 250 -9.33 5.48 -28.59
N SER A 251 -9.11 4.17 -28.44
CA SER A 251 -8.38 3.38 -29.44
C SER A 251 -9.11 3.30 -30.79
N ASP A 252 -10.45 3.25 -30.78
CA ASP A 252 -11.29 3.21 -31.97
C ASP A 252 -12.69 3.77 -31.68
N GLY A 253 -13.46 4.10 -32.72
CA GLY A 253 -14.82 4.65 -32.67
C GLY A 253 -14.87 6.18 -32.52
N ASP A 254 -15.92 6.76 -33.08
CA ASP A 254 -16.17 8.20 -33.05
C ASP A 254 -16.65 8.66 -31.66
N VAL A 255 -16.53 9.96 -31.40
CA VAL A 255 -17.03 10.61 -30.19
C VAL A 255 -18.22 11.48 -30.52
N ILE A 256 -19.32 11.33 -29.78
CA ILE A 256 -20.48 12.22 -29.86
C ILE A 256 -20.79 12.85 -28.51
N ILE A 257 -20.78 14.18 -28.47
CA ILE A 257 -21.12 14.98 -27.29
C ILE A 257 -22.17 15.99 -27.73
N SER A 258 -23.44 15.70 -27.43
CA SER A 258 -24.54 16.43 -28.05
C SER A 258 -25.67 16.78 -27.10
N GLY A 259 -26.24 17.98 -27.27
CA GLY A 259 -27.44 18.39 -26.53
C GLY A 259 -27.22 18.67 -25.04
N ASN A 260 -25.98 18.88 -24.61
CA ASN A 260 -25.64 19.16 -23.22
C ASN A 260 -25.64 20.69 -23.00
N GLN A 261 -26.81 21.27 -22.70
CA GLN A 261 -27.04 22.73 -22.79
C GLN A 261 -26.16 23.58 -21.87
N LYS A 262 -25.62 23.00 -20.78
CA LYS A 262 -24.76 23.70 -19.80
C LYS A 262 -23.28 23.37 -19.96
N LEU A 263 -22.93 22.42 -20.83
CA LEU A 263 -21.57 21.89 -20.96
C LEU A 263 -20.65 22.90 -21.65
N CYS A 264 -19.55 23.23 -20.98
CA CYS A 264 -18.40 23.94 -21.51
C CYS A 264 -17.19 22.98 -21.64
N TYR A 265 -16.04 23.47 -22.11
CA TYR A 265 -14.73 22.79 -22.17
C TYR A 265 -14.55 21.68 -23.21
N ALA A 266 -15.61 21.00 -23.65
CA ALA A 266 -15.51 19.87 -24.59
C ALA A 266 -14.82 20.22 -25.93
N ASP A 267 -14.92 21.49 -26.35
CA ASP A 267 -14.31 22.05 -27.55
C ASP A 267 -12.83 22.44 -27.38
N THR A 268 -12.34 22.53 -26.13
CA THR A 268 -10.93 22.88 -25.84
C THR A 268 -9.97 21.72 -26.07
N ILE A 269 -10.49 20.49 -26.03
CA ILE A 269 -9.70 19.27 -26.03
C ILE A 269 -9.22 18.93 -27.44
N ASN A 270 -7.93 18.64 -27.57
CA ASN A 270 -7.37 18.12 -28.81
C ASN A 270 -7.66 16.62 -28.98
N TRP A 271 -8.90 16.28 -29.34
CA TRP A 271 -9.38 14.89 -29.47
C TRP A 271 -8.53 13.99 -30.38
N LYS A 272 -7.88 14.57 -31.40
CA LYS A 272 -7.00 13.81 -32.31
C LYS A 272 -5.82 13.15 -31.59
N LYS A 273 -5.37 13.70 -30.45
CA LYS A 273 -4.31 13.08 -29.64
C LYS A 273 -4.78 11.91 -28.81
N LEU A 274 -6.08 11.82 -28.53
CA LEU A 274 -6.68 10.69 -27.83
C LEU A 274 -6.98 9.53 -28.79
N PHE A 275 -7.17 9.81 -30.09
CA PHE A 275 -7.55 8.81 -31.07
C PHE A 275 -6.42 7.86 -31.44
N GLY A 276 -6.71 6.56 -31.40
CA GLY A 276 -5.79 5.52 -31.86
C GLY A 276 -5.74 5.39 -33.39
N THR A 277 -6.75 5.88 -34.11
CA THR A 277 -6.84 5.81 -35.58
C THR A 277 -7.16 7.16 -36.20
N SER A 278 -6.60 7.43 -37.38
CA SER A 278 -6.75 8.73 -38.08
C SER A 278 -8.15 8.96 -38.66
N SER A 279 -8.97 7.92 -38.79
CA SER A 279 -10.33 7.99 -39.34
C SER A 279 -11.39 8.45 -38.33
N GLN A 280 -11.09 8.41 -37.03
CA GLN A 280 -12.00 8.80 -35.97
C GLN A 280 -12.39 10.28 -36.06
N LYS A 281 -13.65 10.57 -35.72
CA LYS A 281 -14.24 11.90 -35.77
C LYS A 281 -14.95 12.26 -34.47
N THR A 282 -15.06 13.56 -34.25
CA THR A 282 -15.84 14.13 -33.15
C THR A 282 -17.11 14.80 -33.70
N LYS A 283 -18.25 14.55 -33.07
CA LYS A 283 -19.50 15.27 -33.28
C LYS A 283 -19.90 15.99 -31.99
N ILE A 284 -19.47 17.23 -31.85
CA ILE A 284 -19.72 18.08 -30.67
C ILE A 284 -20.68 19.20 -31.08
N VAL A 285 -21.97 19.03 -30.81
CA VAL A 285 -23.03 19.93 -31.33
C VAL A 285 -24.17 20.14 -30.33
N GLY A 286 -24.84 21.28 -30.37
CA GLY A 286 -25.98 21.56 -29.47
C GLY A 286 -25.61 21.60 -27.98
N ASN A 287 -24.35 21.87 -27.66
CA ASN A 287 -23.89 22.19 -26.31
C ASN A 287 -23.87 23.71 -26.10
N LYS A 288 -23.42 24.19 -24.94
CA LYS A 288 -23.29 25.63 -24.70
C LYS A 288 -22.30 26.27 -25.68
N ASN A 289 -22.60 27.49 -26.11
CA ASN A 289 -21.74 28.22 -27.05
C ASN A 289 -20.38 28.56 -26.39
N THR A 290 -19.28 28.34 -27.11
CA THR A 290 -17.92 28.63 -26.65
C THR A 290 -17.72 30.08 -26.21
N ASN A 291 -18.33 31.05 -26.91
CA ASN A 291 -18.20 32.46 -26.55
C ASN A 291 -18.94 32.79 -25.24
N ASP A 292 -20.10 32.17 -25.01
CA ASP A 292 -20.84 32.33 -23.75
C ASP A 292 -20.08 31.68 -22.59
N CYS A 293 -19.47 30.51 -22.81
CA CYS A 293 -18.59 29.89 -21.82
C CYS A 293 -17.43 30.83 -21.45
N LYS A 294 -16.75 31.42 -22.44
CA LYS A 294 -15.66 32.39 -22.21
C LYS A 294 -16.14 33.64 -21.48
N ALA A 295 -17.29 34.19 -21.85
CA ALA A 295 -17.88 35.37 -21.20
C ALA A 295 -18.22 35.12 -19.73
N MET A 296 -18.55 33.89 -19.37
CA MET A 296 -18.80 33.45 -17.99
C MET A 296 -17.53 33.04 -17.22
N GLY A 297 -16.35 33.14 -17.84
CA GLY A 297 -15.10 32.68 -17.24
C GLY A 297 -14.93 31.17 -17.19
N HIS A 298 -15.76 30.40 -17.91
CA HIS A 298 -15.61 28.95 -18.06
C HIS A 298 -14.55 28.61 -19.11
N VAL A 299 -13.29 28.81 -18.72
CA VAL A 299 -12.08 28.56 -19.51
C VAL A 299 -11.12 27.67 -18.73
N CYS A 300 -10.18 27.03 -19.43
CA CYS A 300 -9.18 26.20 -18.76
C CYS A 300 -8.33 27.00 -17.78
N HIS A 301 -7.88 26.33 -16.71
CA HIS A 301 -6.99 26.93 -15.73
C HIS A 301 -5.72 27.48 -16.40
N PRO A 302 -5.15 28.62 -15.94
CA PRO A 302 -3.92 29.19 -16.50
C PRO A 302 -2.70 28.26 -16.50
N LEU A 303 -2.70 27.25 -15.62
CA LEU A 303 -1.65 26.22 -15.52
C LEU A 303 -1.80 25.10 -16.56
N CYS A 304 -2.93 25.03 -17.28
CA CYS A 304 -3.10 24.08 -18.37
C CYS A 304 -2.27 24.50 -19.59
N SER A 305 -1.80 23.49 -20.32
CA SER A 305 -1.20 23.67 -21.64
C SER A 305 -2.25 24.02 -22.71
N SER A 306 -1.82 24.19 -23.95
CA SER A 306 -2.71 24.39 -25.09
C SER A 306 -3.51 23.15 -25.51
N GLU A 307 -3.33 22.00 -24.84
CA GLU A 307 -4.05 20.76 -25.15
C GLU A 307 -5.48 20.72 -24.62
N GLY A 308 -5.87 21.72 -23.83
CA GLY A 308 -7.21 21.87 -23.28
C GLY A 308 -7.36 21.26 -21.89
N CYS A 309 -8.61 21.15 -21.46
CA CYS A 309 -8.98 20.70 -20.12
C CYS A 309 -10.34 20.02 -20.12
N TRP A 310 -10.56 19.16 -19.12
CA TRP A 310 -11.79 18.45 -18.85
C TRP A 310 -12.77 19.24 -17.97
N GLY A 311 -12.34 20.39 -17.45
CA GLY A 311 -13.00 21.23 -16.45
C GLY A 311 -12.14 22.44 -16.06
N PRO A 312 -12.60 23.26 -15.10
CA PRO A 312 -11.94 24.50 -14.71
C PRO A 312 -10.72 24.32 -13.80
N ASP A 313 -10.59 23.19 -13.10
CA ASP A 313 -9.60 23.04 -12.04
C ASP A 313 -8.20 22.69 -12.60
N PRO A 314 -7.10 22.98 -11.86
CA PRO A 314 -5.74 22.63 -12.30
C PRO A 314 -5.50 21.12 -12.50
N LYS A 315 -6.30 20.28 -11.84
CA LYS A 315 -6.31 18.82 -11.98
C LYS A 315 -7.10 18.31 -13.19
N ASP A 316 -7.83 19.20 -13.86
CA ASP A 316 -8.63 18.85 -15.04
C ASP A 316 -7.86 19.12 -16.35
N CYS A 317 -6.65 19.65 -16.29
CA CYS A 317 -5.82 19.88 -17.47
C CYS A 317 -5.48 18.56 -18.18
N VAL A 318 -5.48 18.56 -19.52
CA VAL A 318 -4.98 17.41 -20.29
C VAL A 318 -3.47 17.23 -20.10
N SER A 319 -2.74 18.34 -20.01
CA SER A 319 -1.33 18.37 -19.63
C SER A 319 -0.99 19.72 -19.00
N CYS A 320 0.03 19.73 -18.15
CA CYS A 320 0.48 20.93 -17.45
C CYS A 320 1.38 21.79 -18.33
N ARG A 321 1.32 23.11 -18.16
CA ARG A 321 2.23 24.05 -18.80
C ARG A 321 3.64 23.97 -18.21
N ASN A 322 3.72 23.83 -16.88
CA ASN A 322 4.96 23.79 -16.13
C ASN A 322 5.17 22.39 -15.54
N VAL A 323 4.71 22.18 -14.30
CA VAL A 323 4.94 20.94 -13.54
C VAL A 323 3.64 20.40 -12.97
N SER A 324 3.64 19.11 -12.63
CA SER A 324 2.52 18.43 -11.98
C SER A 324 2.91 17.92 -10.59
N ARG A 325 1.95 17.87 -9.67
CA ARG A 325 2.04 17.19 -8.36
C ARG A 325 0.80 16.32 -8.22
N ASP A 326 0.96 15.01 -8.04
CA ASP A 326 -0.16 14.06 -7.87
C ASP A 326 -1.27 14.21 -8.95
N LYS A 327 -0.87 14.44 -10.21
CA LYS A 327 -1.76 14.70 -11.37
C LYS A 327 -2.50 16.05 -11.35
N GLU A 328 -2.16 16.95 -10.46
CA GLU A 328 -2.62 18.34 -10.45
C GLU A 328 -1.53 19.27 -11.00
N CYS A 329 -1.88 20.19 -11.90
CA CYS A 329 -0.92 21.16 -12.40
C CYS A 329 -0.63 22.23 -11.36
N VAL A 330 0.65 22.46 -11.07
CA VAL A 330 1.10 23.41 -10.06
C VAL A 330 2.13 24.37 -10.65
N GLU A 331 2.26 25.55 -10.06
CA GLU A 331 3.16 26.58 -10.58
C GLU A 331 4.63 26.19 -10.42
N LYS A 332 4.98 25.62 -9.26
CA LYS A 332 6.34 25.19 -8.88
C LYS A 332 6.31 24.02 -7.89
N CYS A 333 7.39 23.24 -7.89
CA CYS A 333 7.65 22.21 -6.87
C CYS A 333 8.25 22.83 -5.60
N ASN A 334 8.10 22.14 -4.47
CA ASN A 334 8.60 22.55 -3.15
C ASN A 334 10.11 22.24 -2.98
N ILE A 335 10.94 22.81 -3.86
CA ILE A 335 12.38 22.53 -3.91
C ILE A 335 13.13 23.24 -2.78
N LEU A 336 12.99 24.57 -2.69
CA LEU A 336 13.71 25.42 -1.73
C LEU A 336 12.89 25.74 -0.47
N GLU A 337 11.57 25.67 -0.60
CA GLU A 337 10.55 26.04 0.40
C GLU A 337 9.31 25.17 0.19
N GLY A 338 8.45 25.09 1.21
CA GLY A 338 7.22 24.30 1.18
C GLY A 338 7.38 22.92 1.84
N GLU A 339 6.23 22.32 2.17
CA GLU A 339 6.12 20.99 2.75
C GLU A 339 5.00 20.20 2.04
N PRO A 340 5.22 18.91 1.72
CA PRO A 340 6.48 18.18 1.82
C PRO A 340 7.54 18.74 0.85
N ARG A 341 8.82 18.47 1.12
CA ARG A 341 9.94 18.85 0.23
C ARG A 341 10.00 17.94 -0.97
N GLU A 342 10.36 18.51 -2.11
CA GLU A 342 10.28 17.85 -3.40
C GLU A 342 11.55 18.05 -4.23
N PHE A 343 11.76 17.14 -5.17
CA PHE A 343 12.64 17.31 -6.32
C PHE A 343 11.84 17.16 -7.61
N MET A 344 12.44 17.51 -8.75
CA MET A 344 11.76 17.47 -10.04
C MET A 344 12.35 16.37 -10.92
N GLU A 345 11.49 15.54 -11.50
CA GLU A 345 11.84 14.52 -12.47
C GLU A 345 10.75 14.48 -13.56
N ASN A 346 11.13 14.58 -14.84
CA ASN A 346 10.18 14.56 -15.97
C ASN A 346 9.01 15.57 -15.88
N SER A 347 9.25 16.75 -15.31
CA SER A 347 8.22 17.79 -15.03
C SER A 347 7.17 17.38 -13.99
N GLU A 348 7.46 16.37 -13.18
CA GLU A 348 6.66 15.98 -12.02
C GLU A 348 7.40 16.36 -10.73
N CYS A 349 6.65 16.83 -9.74
CA CYS A 349 7.12 17.13 -8.41
C CYS A 349 7.03 15.84 -7.57
N ILE A 350 8.19 15.31 -7.18
CA ILE A 350 8.31 14.06 -6.43
C ILE A 350 8.79 14.37 -5.03
N GLN A 351 8.13 13.78 -4.03
CA GLN A 351 8.46 13.99 -2.63
C GLN A 351 9.82 13.38 -2.28
N CYS A 352 10.62 14.12 -1.52
CA CYS A 352 11.84 13.60 -0.90
C CYS A 352 11.50 12.49 0.11
N HIS A 353 12.48 11.61 0.37
CA HIS A 353 12.32 10.59 1.39
C HIS A 353 12.07 11.23 2.78
N PRO A 354 11.23 10.65 3.65
CA PRO A 354 10.92 11.21 4.97
C PRO A 354 12.14 11.41 5.89
N GLU A 355 13.23 10.68 5.64
CA GLU A 355 14.49 10.81 6.38
C GLU A 355 15.39 11.95 5.87
N CYS A 356 14.99 12.70 4.84
CA CYS A 356 15.71 13.88 4.39
C CYS A 356 15.31 15.11 5.22
N LEU A 357 16.28 15.73 5.90
CA LEU A 357 16.05 16.94 6.68
C LEU A 357 15.81 18.14 5.75
N PRO A 358 14.69 18.88 5.88
CA PRO A 358 14.43 20.06 5.06
C PRO A 358 15.56 21.11 5.17
N GLN A 359 16.08 21.57 4.03
CA GLN A 359 17.16 22.56 3.98
C GLN A 359 16.63 23.97 3.71
N THR A 360 16.97 24.95 4.54
CA THR A 360 16.53 26.35 4.36
C THR A 360 17.19 26.96 3.13
N MET A 361 16.39 27.44 2.17
CA MET A 361 16.87 28.09 0.92
C MET A 361 17.81 27.23 0.06
N ASN A 362 17.75 25.91 0.21
CA ASN A 362 18.54 24.96 -0.56
C ASN A 362 17.70 23.72 -0.88
N VAL A 363 18.18 22.89 -1.82
CA VAL A 363 17.55 21.61 -2.16
C VAL A 363 17.64 20.64 -0.98
N THR A 364 16.60 19.83 -0.76
CA THR A 364 16.55 18.85 0.34
C THR A 364 17.00 17.46 -0.10
N CYS A 365 16.68 17.07 -1.33
CA CYS A 365 17.10 15.82 -1.93
C CYS A 365 17.36 15.99 -3.44
N THR A 366 18.09 15.04 -4.02
CA THR A 366 18.44 15.02 -5.45
C THR A 366 17.76 13.89 -6.22
N GLY A 367 16.98 13.05 -5.55
CA GLY A 367 16.38 11.84 -6.13
C GLY A 367 15.54 11.07 -5.12
N HIS A 368 15.08 9.90 -5.56
CA HIS A 368 14.28 8.97 -4.76
C HIS A 368 15.10 8.33 -3.62
N GLY A 369 14.42 7.97 -2.53
CA GLY A 369 15.00 7.17 -1.46
C GLY A 369 15.93 7.93 -0.49
N PRO A 370 16.39 7.25 0.58
CA PRO A 370 17.15 7.86 1.68
C PRO A 370 18.61 8.24 1.34
N ASP A 371 19.12 7.79 0.19
CA ASP A 371 20.53 7.94 -0.21
C ASP A 371 20.79 9.29 -0.88
N ASN A 372 19.72 9.88 -1.41
CA ASN A 372 19.75 11.12 -2.17
C ASN A 372 19.39 12.34 -1.30
N CYS A 373 19.44 12.21 0.01
CA CYS A 373 19.23 13.33 0.93
C CYS A 373 20.49 14.20 1.01
N VAL A 374 20.33 15.52 1.06
CA VAL A 374 21.45 16.44 1.33
C VAL A 374 21.93 16.31 2.78
N LYS A 375 21.00 16.12 3.72
CA LYS A 375 21.28 15.87 5.13
C LYS A 375 20.20 14.97 5.73
N CYS A 376 20.60 14.04 6.59
CA CYS A 376 19.66 13.14 7.27
C CYS A 376 18.93 13.84 8.42
N ALA A 377 17.66 13.50 8.60
CA ALA A 377 16.82 13.99 9.69
C ALA A 377 17.14 13.35 11.03
N HIS A 378 17.47 12.05 11.03
CA HIS A 378 17.77 11.27 12.24
C HIS A 378 19.23 10.77 12.25
N TYR A 379 19.51 9.60 11.66
CA TYR A 379 20.84 8.97 11.71
C TYR A 379 21.38 8.62 10.32
N ILE A 380 22.69 8.41 10.22
CA ILE A 380 23.41 8.07 9.00
C ILE A 380 23.98 6.66 9.14
N ASP A 381 23.55 5.72 8.30
CA ASP A 381 24.11 4.38 8.20
C ASP A 381 24.78 4.20 6.84
N GLY A 382 26.10 4.45 6.79
CA GLY A 382 26.84 4.48 5.53
C GLY A 382 26.31 5.58 4.61
N PRO A 383 25.84 5.25 3.39
CA PRO A 383 25.24 6.24 2.48
C PRO A 383 23.76 6.52 2.77
N HIS A 384 23.12 5.79 3.70
CA HIS A 384 21.67 5.82 3.89
C HIS A 384 21.26 6.70 5.08
N CYS A 385 20.27 7.57 4.89
CA CYS A 385 19.56 8.21 6.00
C CYS A 385 18.54 7.26 6.62
N VAL A 386 18.68 6.97 7.91
CA VAL A 386 17.84 6.00 8.63
C VAL A 386 17.21 6.61 9.89
N LYS A 387 15.99 6.16 10.20
CA LYS A 387 15.26 6.59 11.40
C LYS A 387 15.93 6.14 12.71
N THR A 388 16.54 4.96 12.68
CA THR A 388 17.25 4.32 13.80
C THR A 388 18.38 3.47 13.25
N CYS A 389 19.52 3.40 13.94
CA CYS A 389 20.62 2.52 13.54
C CYS A 389 20.19 1.04 13.52
N PRO A 390 20.76 0.22 12.60
CA PRO A 390 20.53 -1.22 12.56
C PRO A 390 20.73 -1.92 13.90
N ALA A 391 19.70 -2.61 14.39
CA ALA A 391 19.71 -3.27 15.69
C ALA A 391 19.10 -4.67 15.59
N GLY A 392 19.96 -5.71 15.65
CA GLY A 392 19.52 -7.11 15.61
C GLY A 392 19.13 -7.60 14.22
N ILE A 393 19.69 -6.99 13.17
CA ILE A 393 19.47 -7.42 11.78
C ILE A 393 20.42 -8.57 11.45
N MET A 394 19.96 -9.59 10.70
CA MET A 394 20.82 -10.70 10.32
C MET A 394 21.86 -10.25 9.28
N GLY A 395 23.13 -10.46 9.58
CA GLY A 395 24.25 -10.25 8.66
C GLY A 395 24.88 -11.55 8.19
N GLU A 396 26.06 -11.43 7.58
CA GLU A 396 26.84 -12.56 7.10
C GLU A 396 27.23 -13.53 8.25
N ASN A 397 27.50 -14.79 7.89
CA ASN A 397 27.90 -15.85 8.82
C ASN A 397 26.91 -16.11 9.99
N ASN A 398 25.62 -15.82 9.79
CA ASN A 398 24.56 -16.01 10.79
C ASN A 398 24.81 -15.22 12.08
N THR A 399 25.44 -14.04 11.95
CA THR A 399 25.69 -13.10 13.04
C THR A 399 24.70 -11.96 13.01
N LEU A 400 24.26 -11.50 14.19
CA LEU A 400 23.41 -10.32 14.29
C LEU A 400 24.27 -9.06 14.23
N VAL A 401 23.85 -8.13 13.39
CA VAL A 401 24.47 -6.81 13.26
C VAL A 401 23.77 -5.86 14.22
N TRP A 402 24.58 -5.28 15.10
CA TRP A 402 24.18 -4.25 16.03
C TRP A 402 25.02 -3.01 15.79
N LYS A 403 24.37 -1.86 15.69
CA LYS A 403 25.02 -0.56 15.55
C LYS A 403 24.52 0.40 16.61
N PHE A 404 25.41 1.30 17.03
CA PHE A 404 25.09 2.43 17.90
C PHE A 404 25.36 3.74 17.16
N SER A 405 24.72 4.82 17.58
CA SER A 405 24.96 6.16 17.00
C SER A 405 26.01 6.91 17.82
N ASP A 406 26.95 7.57 17.15
CA ASP A 406 27.84 8.54 17.79
C ASP A 406 27.17 9.91 18.01
N ALA A 407 27.93 10.87 18.55
CA ALA A 407 27.46 12.23 18.80
C ALA A 407 27.10 13.02 17.51
N ASN A 408 27.57 12.57 16.34
CA ASN A 408 27.23 13.13 15.03
C ASN A 408 26.09 12.36 14.35
N HIS A 409 25.42 11.45 15.07
CA HIS A 409 24.35 10.59 14.56
C HIS A 409 24.78 9.59 13.47
N VAL A 410 26.08 9.26 13.40
CA VAL A 410 26.59 8.23 12.49
C VAL A 410 26.54 6.86 13.18
N CYS A 411 26.02 5.86 12.47
CA CYS A 411 25.88 4.50 12.96
C CYS A 411 27.18 3.69 12.80
N HIS A 412 27.72 3.22 13.91
CA HIS A 412 28.93 2.39 13.97
C HIS A 412 28.63 1.00 14.50
N LEU A 413 29.39 0.00 14.06
CA LEU A 413 29.26 -1.37 14.55
C LEU A 413 29.60 -1.46 16.04
N CYS A 414 28.78 -2.21 16.77
CA CYS A 414 29.10 -2.63 18.13
C CYS A 414 30.32 -3.55 18.16
N HIS A 415 30.94 -3.68 19.35
CA HIS A 415 31.96 -4.68 19.58
C HIS A 415 31.40 -6.10 19.27
N PRO A 416 32.16 -7.00 18.62
CA PRO A 416 31.67 -8.33 18.19
C PRO A 416 31.07 -9.21 19.30
N ASN A 417 31.45 -8.96 20.55
CA ASN A 417 30.94 -9.69 21.72
C ASN A 417 29.60 -9.13 22.25
N CYS A 418 29.14 -7.96 21.78
CA CYS A 418 27.86 -7.38 22.19
C CYS A 418 26.69 -8.04 21.45
N THR A 419 26.29 -9.23 21.87
CA THR A 419 25.25 -10.04 21.19
C THR A 419 23.82 -9.49 21.35
N TYR A 420 23.59 -8.58 22.30
CA TYR A 420 22.30 -7.96 22.61
C TYR A 420 22.24 -6.45 22.33
N GLY A 421 23.24 -5.92 21.61
CA GLY A 421 23.38 -4.50 21.33
C GLY A 421 24.37 -3.79 22.24
N CYS A 422 24.65 -2.53 21.91
CA CYS A 422 25.59 -1.68 22.61
C CYS A 422 25.13 -0.22 22.59
N SER A 423 25.72 0.59 23.47
CA SER A 423 25.55 2.06 23.49
C SER A 423 26.82 2.80 23.03
N GLY A 424 27.89 2.07 22.74
CA GLY A 424 29.21 2.61 22.42
C GLY A 424 30.11 1.54 21.79
N PRO A 425 31.36 1.90 21.43
CA PRO A 425 32.27 1.04 20.67
C PRO A 425 32.93 -0.06 21.52
N GLY A 426 33.01 0.13 22.83
CA GLY A 426 33.75 -0.74 23.74
C GLY A 426 32.98 -1.99 24.18
N LEU A 427 33.67 -2.89 24.88
CA LEU A 427 33.04 -4.06 25.51
C LEU A 427 32.22 -3.63 26.75
N GLU A 428 32.69 -2.59 27.43
CA GLU A 428 32.06 -1.91 28.54
C GLU A 428 30.70 -1.28 28.19
N ASP A 429 30.48 -1.00 26.90
CA ASP A 429 29.25 -0.37 26.40
C ASP A 429 28.21 -1.38 25.91
N CYS A 430 28.53 -2.68 26.00
CA CYS A 430 27.57 -3.73 25.67
C CYS A 430 26.38 -3.65 26.63
N ILE A 431 25.17 -3.73 26.07
CA ILE A 431 23.95 -3.81 26.89
C ILE A 431 23.93 -5.21 27.50
N GLU A 432 24.21 -5.30 28.80
CA GLU A 432 24.02 -6.54 29.53
C GLU A 432 22.53 -6.89 29.55
N ASN A 433 22.21 -8.17 29.46
CA ASN A 433 20.85 -8.68 29.50
C ASN A 433 20.29 -8.53 30.91
N GLU A 434 19.98 -7.31 31.32
CA GLU A 434 19.34 -7.00 32.59
C GLU A 434 17.91 -7.55 32.55
N ARG A 435 17.76 -8.81 32.95
CA ARG A 435 16.60 -9.20 33.76
C ARG A 435 16.75 -8.56 35.14
N THR A 436 16.71 -7.24 35.23
CA THR A 436 16.57 -6.55 36.50
C THR A 436 15.22 -6.92 37.09
N ILE A 437 15.25 -7.84 38.05
CA ILE A 437 14.19 -7.95 39.05
C ILE A 437 14.09 -6.54 39.66
N PRO A 438 12.92 -5.88 39.64
CA PRO A 438 12.81 -4.53 40.19
C PRO A 438 13.18 -4.58 41.67
N SER A 439 14.25 -3.86 42.03
CA SER A 439 14.84 -3.75 43.38
C SER A 439 13.88 -3.24 44.46
N ILE A 440 12.63 -2.96 44.11
CA ILE A 440 11.55 -2.58 45.02
C ILE A 440 11.09 -3.78 45.88
N ALA A 441 11.29 -5.03 45.42
CA ALA A 441 10.85 -6.21 46.17
C ALA A 441 11.72 -6.53 47.41
N ILE A 442 13.01 -6.19 47.42
CA ILE A 442 13.91 -6.48 48.56
C ILE A 442 13.66 -5.50 49.72
N GLY A 443 13.34 -4.23 49.42
CA GLY A 443 13.05 -3.22 50.44
C GLY A 443 11.75 -3.47 51.21
N ILE A 444 10.71 -3.95 50.53
CA ILE A 444 9.39 -4.20 51.16
C ILE A 444 9.45 -5.42 52.11
N VAL A 445 10.16 -6.48 51.72
CA VAL A 445 10.31 -7.68 52.55
C VAL A 445 11.21 -7.41 53.77
N GLY A 446 12.30 -6.65 53.62
CA GLY A 446 13.14 -6.21 54.74
C GLY A 446 12.42 -5.27 55.72
N GLY A 447 11.63 -4.34 55.19
CA GLY A 447 10.82 -3.41 56.00
C GLY A 447 9.72 -4.12 56.80
N LEU A 448 8.99 -5.05 56.17
CA LEU A 448 7.97 -5.86 56.86
C LEU A 448 8.57 -6.75 57.95
N PHE A 449 9.76 -7.32 57.74
CA PHE A 449 10.44 -8.13 58.74
C PHE A 449 10.84 -7.30 59.97
N LEU A 450 11.37 -6.08 59.77
CA LEU A 450 11.68 -5.14 60.85
C LEU A 450 10.45 -4.72 61.64
N VAL A 451 9.33 -4.42 60.97
CA VAL A 451 8.07 -4.05 61.64
C VAL A 451 7.53 -5.21 62.49
N VAL A 452 7.60 -6.45 62.00
CA VAL A 452 7.17 -7.63 62.75
C VAL A 452 8.06 -7.88 63.98
N VAL A 453 9.38 -7.70 63.85
CA VAL A 453 10.32 -7.85 64.98
C VAL A 453 10.07 -6.77 66.05
N VAL A 454 9.84 -5.52 65.65
CA VAL A 454 9.52 -4.43 66.57
C VAL A 454 8.15 -4.66 67.24
N ALA A 455 7.14 -5.11 66.50
CA ALA A 455 5.82 -5.40 67.06
C ALA A 455 5.86 -6.57 68.06
N LEU A 456 6.64 -7.62 67.78
CA LEU A 456 6.88 -8.73 68.72
C LEU A 456 7.65 -8.27 69.96
N GLY A 457 8.64 -7.39 69.79
CA GLY A 457 9.39 -6.79 70.90
C GLY A 457 8.51 -5.94 71.83
N VAL A 458 7.67 -5.08 71.27
CA VAL A 458 6.69 -4.26 72.02
C VAL A 458 5.63 -5.13 72.68
N GLY A 459 5.14 -6.16 71.99
CA GLY A 459 4.18 -7.12 72.55
C GLY A 459 4.73 -7.92 73.74
N LEU A 460 6.03 -8.25 73.73
CA LEU A 460 6.70 -8.89 74.87
C LEU A 460 6.96 -7.91 76.02
N PHE A 461 7.18 -6.62 75.73
CA PHE A 461 7.39 -5.59 76.74
C PHE A 461 6.10 -5.20 77.47
N LEU A 462 4.95 -5.21 76.78
CA LEU A 462 3.64 -4.96 77.37
C LEU A 462 3.04 -6.17 78.12
N ARG A 463 3.68 -7.34 78.04
CA ARG A 463 3.27 -8.58 78.73
C ARG A 463 4.08 -8.87 80.00
N ARG A 464 5.11 -8.06 80.28
CA ARG A 464 5.76 -7.95 81.60
C ARG A 464 5.13 -6.79 82.36
#